data_AF-A0A7Y1UIS3-F1
#
_entry.id   AF-A0A7Y1UIS3-F1
#
_cell.length_a   1.000
_cell.length_b   1.000
_cell.length_c   1.000
_cell.angle_alpha   90.00
_cell.angle_beta   90.00
_cell.angle_gamma   90.00
#
_symmetry.space_group_name_H-M   'P 1'
#
loop_
_entity.id
_entity.type
_entity.pdbx_description
1 polymer ?
#
loop_
_entity_poly.entity_id
_entity_poly.type
_entity_poly.pdbx_seq_one_letter_code
_entity_poly.pdbx_strand_id
1 'polypeptide(L)'
;MSDHPHLESALPGFSEARGIIKAAGDSVFPLQYRGTKFDFYRFANRFRMAVRFRGISLADFGDETEAGYSALTRVFLVWSVFERYSELAGDPPPYRQLLSLVPRIELARVADHIERHDPEKRLYDFLYDQSLEQNRGFLDRYRNGDRCGIVFYAAAIRHIYVHGHLTAHPNKCEATDVVSICDELAEFVLGLMRDDFARRVAVARGAQ
;
A
#
# COMPACT_ATOMS: atom_id res chain seq x y z
N MET A 1 6.79 7.95 -28.99
CA MET A 1 5.69 8.24 -28.05
C MET A 1 5.33 6.95 -27.33
N SER A 2 5.05 6.98 -26.03
CA SER A 2 4.65 5.77 -25.29
C SER A 2 3.26 5.31 -25.75
N ASP A 3 3.10 4.02 -26.04
CA ASP A 3 1.80 3.38 -26.35
C ASP A 3 0.80 3.47 -25.17
N HIS A 4 1.28 3.81 -23.96
CA HIS A 4 0.49 3.76 -22.72
C HIS A 4 0.76 4.98 -21.81
N PRO A 5 0.46 6.21 -22.25
CA PRO A 5 0.79 7.43 -21.49
C PRO A 5 0.11 7.50 -20.12
N HIS A 6 -1.06 6.86 -19.97
CA HIS A 6 -1.79 6.78 -18.71
C HIS A 6 -1.15 5.84 -17.68
N LEU A 7 -0.43 4.80 -18.12
CA LEU A 7 0.33 3.92 -17.23
C LEU A 7 1.67 4.57 -16.89
N GLU A 8 2.33 5.19 -17.87
CA GLU A 8 3.56 5.95 -17.65
C GLU A 8 3.37 7.07 -16.62
N SER A 9 2.27 7.81 -16.72
CA SER A 9 1.96 8.89 -15.77
C SER A 9 1.64 8.39 -14.35
N ALA A 10 1.15 7.15 -14.20
CA ALA A 10 0.87 6.59 -12.88
C ALA A 10 2.07 5.86 -12.28
N LEU A 11 2.85 5.17 -13.10
CA LEU A 11 4.01 4.38 -12.74
C LEU A 11 5.18 4.73 -13.69
N PRO A 12 5.93 5.80 -13.41
CA PRO A 12 7.04 6.25 -14.26
C PRO A 12 8.10 5.17 -14.44
N GLY A 13 8.51 4.92 -15.68
CA GLY A 13 9.37 3.79 -16.07
C GLY A 13 8.58 2.60 -16.63
N PHE A 14 7.25 2.66 -16.69
CA PHE A 14 6.41 1.58 -17.23
C PHE A 14 6.77 1.23 -18.69
N SER A 15 6.95 2.23 -19.55
CA SER A 15 7.26 2.02 -20.96
C SER A 15 8.62 1.35 -21.15
N GLU A 16 9.58 1.72 -20.29
CA GLU A 16 10.92 1.12 -20.24
C GLU A 16 10.85 -0.32 -19.75
N ALA A 17 10.19 -0.59 -18.63
CA ALA A 17 9.94 -1.94 -18.12
C ALA A 17 9.28 -2.83 -19.18
N ARG A 18 8.29 -2.32 -19.90
CA ARG A 18 7.64 -3.03 -21.01
C ARG A 18 8.62 -3.32 -22.15
N GLY A 19 9.49 -2.38 -22.49
CA GLY A 19 10.55 -2.58 -23.49
C GLY A 19 11.49 -3.71 -23.09
N ILE A 20 11.94 -3.71 -21.83
CA ILE A 20 12.79 -4.75 -21.25
C ILE A 20 12.11 -6.12 -21.33
N ILE A 21 10.85 -6.21 -20.91
CA ILE A 21 10.06 -7.46 -20.95
C ILE A 21 9.96 -7.98 -22.39
N LYS A 22 9.65 -7.11 -23.36
CA LYS A 22 9.55 -7.49 -24.76
C LYS A 22 10.88 -7.98 -25.33
N ALA A 23 11.98 -7.27 -25.04
CA ALA A 23 13.31 -7.65 -25.50
C ALA A 23 13.74 -9.01 -24.94
N ALA A 24 13.29 -9.36 -23.73
CA ALA A 24 13.53 -10.64 -23.08
C ALA A 24 12.47 -11.72 -23.43
N GLY A 25 11.84 -11.64 -24.60
CA GLY A 25 10.88 -12.65 -25.05
C GLY A 25 9.65 -12.77 -24.13
N ASP A 26 9.13 -11.62 -23.69
CA ASP A 26 7.98 -11.52 -22.76
C ASP A 26 8.25 -11.99 -21.32
N SER A 27 9.52 -12.22 -20.95
CA SER A 27 9.91 -12.56 -19.58
C SER A 27 9.98 -11.32 -18.67
N VAL A 28 9.46 -11.44 -17.45
CA VAL A 28 9.57 -10.40 -16.40
C VAL A 28 10.83 -10.56 -15.53
N PHE A 29 11.57 -11.65 -15.72
CA PHE A 29 12.77 -11.97 -14.94
C PHE A 29 13.87 -10.90 -14.98
N PRO A 30 14.12 -10.17 -16.09
CA PRO A 30 15.13 -9.10 -16.08
C PRO A 30 14.85 -7.98 -15.06
N LEU A 31 13.57 -7.76 -14.72
CA LEU A 31 13.15 -6.82 -13.67
C LEU A 31 13.18 -7.44 -12.26
N GLN A 32 13.76 -8.65 -12.14
CA GLN A 32 13.82 -9.45 -10.92
C GLN A 32 12.42 -9.83 -10.38
N TYR A 33 11.42 -9.84 -11.24
CA TYR A 33 10.07 -10.24 -10.90
C TYR A 33 9.86 -11.75 -11.12
N ARG A 34 8.94 -12.31 -10.34
CA ARG A 34 8.40 -13.67 -10.50
C ARG A 34 7.13 -13.62 -11.36
N GLY A 35 6.68 -14.77 -11.85
CA GLY A 35 5.43 -14.88 -12.61
C GLY A 35 5.56 -14.46 -14.07
N THR A 36 4.49 -13.87 -14.61
CA THR A 36 4.32 -13.60 -16.05
C THR A 36 4.18 -12.11 -16.34
N LYS A 37 4.31 -11.72 -17.62
CA LYS A 37 3.98 -10.36 -18.05
C LYS A 37 2.56 -9.94 -17.71
N PHE A 38 1.62 -10.89 -17.63
CA PHE A 38 0.24 -10.59 -17.27
C PHE A 38 0.10 -10.21 -15.80
N ASP A 39 0.88 -10.83 -14.91
CA ASP A 39 0.93 -10.44 -13.49
C ASP A 39 1.47 -9.01 -13.34
N PHE A 40 2.53 -8.67 -14.09
CA PHE A 40 3.05 -7.31 -14.16
C PHE A 40 2.00 -6.29 -14.66
N TYR A 41 1.29 -6.60 -15.75
CA TYR A 41 0.24 -5.69 -16.26
C TYR A 41 -0.95 -5.57 -15.32
N ARG A 42 -1.33 -6.65 -14.61
CA ARG A 42 -2.38 -6.58 -13.58
C ARG A 42 -1.94 -5.66 -12.45
N PHE A 43 -0.70 -5.78 -11.96
CA PHE A 43 -0.12 -4.85 -11.00
C PHE A 43 -0.21 -3.41 -11.52
N ALA A 44 0.35 -3.10 -12.69
CA ALA A 44 0.43 -1.74 -13.20
C ALA A 44 -0.97 -1.09 -13.37
N ASN A 45 -1.96 -1.85 -13.84
CA ASN A 45 -3.33 -1.35 -13.97
C ASN A 45 -4.02 -1.10 -12.62
N ARG A 46 -3.83 -1.99 -11.64
CA ARG A 46 -4.38 -1.81 -10.29
C ARG A 46 -3.68 -0.66 -9.57
N PHE A 47 -2.37 -0.53 -9.73
CA PHE A 47 -1.59 0.60 -9.20
C PHE A 47 -2.11 1.92 -9.75
N ARG A 48 -2.35 2.01 -11.06
CA ARG A 48 -2.98 3.18 -11.68
C ARG A 48 -4.34 3.49 -11.06
N MET A 49 -5.21 2.49 -10.89
CA MET A 49 -6.52 2.68 -10.26
C MET A 49 -6.37 3.24 -8.85
N ALA A 50 -5.48 2.67 -8.02
CA ALA A 50 -5.25 3.13 -6.64
C ALA A 50 -4.72 4.57 -6.58
N VAL A 51 -3.73 4.93 -7.39
CA VAL A 51 -3.18 6.30 -7.47
C VAL A 51 -4.22 7.33 -7.98
N ARG A 52 -5.12 6.89 -8.87
CA ARG A 52 -6.15 7.74 -9.47
C ARG A 52 -7.46 7.73 -8.70
N PHE A 53 -7.57 6.97 -7.62
CA PHE A 53 -8.72 7.01 -6.74
C PHE A 53 -8.85 8.41 -6.11
N ARG A 54 -10.08 8.94 -6.09
CA ARG A 54 -10.40 10.30 -5.61
C ARG A 54 -11.42 10.32 -4.47
N GLY A 55 -11.83 9.15 -4.00
CA GLY A 55 -12.91 8.99 -3.03
C GLY A 55 -14.11 8.28 -3.63
N ILE A 56 -15.07 8.00 -2.77
CA ILE A 56 -16.41 7.54 -3.12
C ILE A 56 -17.39 8.69 -2.96
N SER A 57 -18.59 8.55 -3.51
CA SER A 57 -19.71 9.45 -3.24
C SER A 57 -20.87 8.62 -2.70
N LEU A 58 -21.40 9.02 -1.55
CA LEU A 58 -22.43 8.32 -0.81
C LEU A 58 -23.62 9.23 -0.57
N ALA A 59 -24.77 8.88 -1.17
CA ALA A 59 -26.01 9.61 -0.94
C ALA A 59 -26.44 9.53 0.53
N ASP A 60 -26.89 10.66 1.08
CA ASP A 60 -27.39 10.81 2.46
C ASP A 60 -26.36 10.59 3.58
N PHE A 61 -25.06 10.69 3.26
CA PHE A 61 -23.98 10.74 4.26
C PHE A 61 -23.46 12.17 4.42
N GLY A 62 -23.03 12.53 5.63
CA GLY A 62 -22.30 13.78 5.86
C GLY A 62 -20.87 13.71 5.32
N ASP A 63 -20.34 14.85 4.89
CA ASP A 63 -19.02 14.99 4.25
C ASP A 63 -17.89 14.28 5.02
N GLU A 64 -17.89 14.40 6.35
CA GLU A 64 -16.89 13.77 7.20
C GLU A 64 -16.95 12.24 7.16
N THR A 65 -18.16 11.67 7.20
CA THR A 65 -18.35 10.22 7.12
C THR A 65 -18.01 9.69 5.72
N GLU A 66 -18.37 10.43 4.68
CA GLU A 66 -17.98 10.11 3.30
C GLU A 66 -16.45 10.13 3.13
N ALA A 67 -15.76 11.13 3.72
CA ALA A 67 -14.31 11.22 3.71
C ALA A 67 -13.67 10.02 4.43
N GLY A 68 -14.18 9.63 5.60
CA GLY A 68 -13.72 8.44 6.33
C GLY A 68 -13.84 7.16 5.51
N TYR A 69 -14.99 6.91 4.88
CA TYR A 69 -15.14 5.74 3.99
C TYR A 69 -14.29 5.82 2.73
N SER A 70 -14.09 7.02 2.18
CA SER A 70 -13.17 7.25 1.06
C SER A 70 -11.74 6.85 1.44
N ALA A 71 -11.26 7.25 2.60
CA ALA A 71 -9.91 6.94 3.07
C ALA A 71 -9.72 5.45 3.36
N LEU A 72 -10.70 4.80 4.01
CA LEU A 72 -10.71 3.35 4.22
C LEU A 72 -10.69 2.58 2.89
N THR A 73 -11.51 3.02 1.92
CA THR A 73 -11.53 2.46 0.57
C THR A 73 -10.18 2.64 -0.11
N ARG A 74 -9.53 3.80 0.04
CA ARG A 74 -8.19 4.06 -0.50
C ARG A 74 -7.18 3.05 0.03
N VAL A 75 -7.12 2.83 1.35
CA VAL A 75 -6.23 1.82 1.96
C VAL A 75 -6.52 0.43 1.43
N PHE A 76 -7.80 0.03 1.34
CA PHE A 76 -8.19 -1.25 0.76
C PHE A 76 -7.66 -1.43 -0.67
N LEU A 77 -7.86 -0.43 -1.54
CA LEU A 77 -7.41 -0.47 -2.93
C LEU A 77 -5.88 -0.56 -2.99
N VAL A 78 -5.17 0.32 -2.29
CA VAL A 78 -3.70 0.35 -2.25
C VAL A 78 -3.12 -0.95 -1.72
N TRP A 79 -3.64 -1.46 -0.61
CA TRP A 79 -3.20 -2.73 -0.02
C TRP A 79 -3.39 -3.90 -0.98
N SER A 80 -4.53 -3.94 -1.69
CA SER A 80 -4.77 -4.99 -2.69
C SER A 80 -3.77 -4.93 -3.86
N VAL A 81 -3.21 -3.76 -4.18
CA VAL A 81 -2.12 -3.62 -5.15
C VAL A 81 -0.82 -4.13 -4.53
N PHE A 82 -0.54 -3.74 -3.30
CA PHE A 82 0.66 -4.13 -2.57
C PHE A 82 0.77 -5.66 -2.44
N GLU A 83 -0.31 -6.36 -2.13
CA GLU A 83 -0.32 -7.83 -2.07
C GLU A 83 0.07 -8.47 -3.41
N ARG A 84 -0.43 -7.92 -4.53
CA ARG A 84 -0.04 -8.40 -5.87
C ARG A 84 1.41 -8.05 -6.17
N TYR A 85 1.85 -6.86 -5.77
CA TYR A 85 3.22 -6.43 -5.97
C TYR A 85 4.21 -7.26 -5.17
N SER A 86 3.94 -7.57 -3.91
CA SER A 86 4.82 -8.38 -3.06
C SER A 86 4.99 -9.81 -3.58
N GLU A 87 3.92 -10.40 -4.14
CA GLU A 87 4.01 -11.69 -4.83
C GLU A 87 4.89 -11.60 -6.09
N LEU A 88 4.67 -10.57 -6.91
CA LEU A 88 5.46 -10.31 -8.12
C LEU A 88 6.94 -10.07 -7.78
N ALA A 89 7.22 -9.30 -6.73
CA ALA A 89 8.54 -9.01 -6.19
C ALA A 89 9.20 -10.23 -5.54
N GLY A 90 8.43 -11.25 -5.19
CA GLY A 90 8.90 -12.46 -4.52
C GLY A 90 9.21 -12.27 -3.03
N ASP A 91 8.59 -11.29 -2.39
CA ASP A 91 8.83 -10.90 -0.99
C ASP A 91 7.52 -10.96 -0.18
N PRO A 92 7.04 -12.15 0.19
CA PRO A 92 5.82 -12.31 1.00
C PRO A 92 5.99 -11.72 2.42
N PRO A 93 4.91 -11.61 3.23
CA PRO A 93 5.02 -11.24 4.63
C PRO A 93 6.16 -12.01 5.34
N PRO A 94 7.03 -11.32 6.11
CA PRO A 94 6.87 -9.96 6.62
C PRO A 94 7.51 -8.86 5.76
N TYR A 95 7.59 -9.04 4.43
CA TYR A 95 8.03 -8.03 3.46
C TYR A 95 9.45 -7.50 3.73
N ARG A 96 10.37 -8.41 4.07
CA ARG A 96 11.69 -8.04 4.59
C ARG A 96 12.50 -7.27 3.56
N GLN A 97 12.46 -7.70 2.30
CA GLN A 97 13.24 -7.07 1.24
C GLN A 97 12.69 -5.68 0.92
N LEU A 98 11.37 -5.55 0.74
CA LEU A 98 10.73 -4.29 0.43
C LEU A 98 10.96 -3.27 1.54
N LEU A 99 10.71 -3.64 2.80
CA LEU A 99 10.91 -2.74 3.94
C LEU A 99 12.38 -2.40 4.20
N SER A 100 13.33 -3.25 3.77
CA SER A 100 14.76 -2.95 3.88
C SER A 100 15.21 -1.77 3.02
N LEU A 101 14.43 -1.42 1.99
CA LEU A 101 14.70 -0.28 1.11
C LEU A 101 14.22 1.05 1.70
N VAL A 102 13.37 1.01 2.73
CA VAL A 102 12.80 2.22 3.34
C VAL A 102 13.78 2.80 4.35
N PRO A 103 14.16 4.10 4.23
CA PRO A 103 14.93 4.77 5.26
C PRO A 103 14.25 4.72 6.63
N ARG A 104 15.01 4.42 7.69
CA ARG A 104 14.47 4.35 9.06
C ARG A 104 13.76 5.64 9.50
N ILE A 105 14.24 6.79 9.02
CA ILE A 105 13.63 8.09 9.30
C ILE A 105 12.23 8.21 8.70
N GLU A 106 11.98 7.58 7.55
CA GLU A 106 10.67 7.57 6.92
C GLU A 106 9.70 6.65 7.68
N LEU A 107 10.16 5.46 8.09
CA LEU A 107 9.38 4.57 8.96
C LEU A 107 8.99 5.27 10.28
N ALA A 108 9.94 6.00 10.88
CA ALA A 108 9.68 6.80 12.08
C ALA A 108 8.68 7.93 11.80
N ARG A 109 8.82 8.67 10.70
CA ARG A 109 7.90 9.75 10.31
C ARG A 109 6.45 9.26 10.21
N VAL A 110 6.23 8.11 9.57
CA VAL A 110 4.89 7.52 9.41
C VAL A 110 4.35 7.05 10.77
N ALA A 111 5.17 6.38 11.57
CA ALA A 111 4.76 5.95 12.92
C ALA A 111 4.38 7.14 13.80
N ASP A 112 5.20 8.19 13.83
CA ASP A 112 4.93 9.41 14.59
C ASP A 112 3.66 10.12 14.10
N HIS A 113 3.36 10.04 12.81
CA HIS A 113 2.11 10.56 12.25
C HIS A 113 0.90 9.78 12.75
N ILE A 114 0.97 8.45 12.77
CA ILE A 114 -0.09 7.60 13.32
C ILE A 114 -0.28 7.89 14.81
N GLU A 115 0.80 7.93 15.59
CA GLU A 115 0.74 8.19 17.04
C GLU A 115 0.18 9.58 17.38
N ARG A 116 0.40 10.58 16.51
CA ARG A 116 -0.20 11.92 16.67
C ARG A 116 -1.71 11.96 16.45
N HIS A 117 -2.23 11.12 15.55
CA HIS A 117 -3.66 11.06 15.21
C HIS A 117 -4.40 9.93 15.93
N ASP A 118 -3.69 9.04 16.63
CA ASP A 118 -4.26 8.02 17.51
C ASP A 118 -3.57 8.02 18.89
N PRO A 119 -3.55 9.17 19.61
CA PRO A 119 -2.78 9.33 20.84
C PRO A 119 -3.28 8.41 21.97
N GLU A 120 -4.57 8.14 21.99
CA GLU A 120 -5.22 7.23 22.93
C GLU A 120 -5.22 5.77 22.44
N LYS A 121 -4.66 5.48 21.27
CA LYS A 121 -4.60 4.14 20.65
C LYS A 121 -5.98 3.52 20.43
N ARG A 122 -7.02 4.34 20.25
CA ARG A 122 -8.40 3.88 20.04
C ARG A 122 -8.52 3.09 18.74
N LEU A 123 -7.89 3.57 17.66
CA LEU A 123 -7.90 2.87 16.39
C LEU A 123 -7.01 1.62 16.47
N TYR A 124 -5.81 1.73 17.05
CA TYR A 124 -4.92 0.58 17.26
C TYR A 124 -5.63 -0.54 18.04
N ASP A 125 -6.22 -0.24 19.19
CA ASP A 125 -6.88 -1.22 20.05
C ASP A 125 -8.08 -1.85 19.33
N PHE A 126 -8.86 -1.06 18.59
CA PHE A 126 -9.93 -1.59 17.74
C PHE A 126 -9.41 -2.57 16.69
N LEU A 127 -8.34 -2.20 15.98
CA LEU A 127 -7.73 -3.06 14.97
C LEU A 127 -7.15 -4.33 15.60
N TYR A 128 -6.54 -4.22 16.77
CA TYR A 128 -5.97 -5.35 17.50
C TYR A 128 -7.06 -6.33 17.95
N ASP A 129 -8.14 -5.82 18.54
CA ASP A 129 -9.24 -6.62 19.06
C ASP A 129 -9.99 -7.36 17.95
N GLN A 130 -10.22 -6.69 16.83
CA GLN A 130 -10.90 -7.28 15.66
C GLN A 130 -9.98 -8.15 14.79
N SER A 131 -8.66 -8.14 15.02
CA SER A 131 -7.72 -8.99 14.29
C SER A 131 -7.72 -10.43 14.80
N LEU A 132 -7.60 -11.38 13.88
CA LEU A 132 -7.30 -12.79 14.20
C LEU A 132 -5.97 -12.90 14.94
N GLU A 133 -5.81 -13.93 15.79
CA GLU A 133 -4.62 -14.15 16.61
C GLU A 133 -3.31 -14.11 15.80
N GLN A 134 -3.29 -14.77 14.65
CA GLN A 134 -2.16 -14.77 13.72
C GLN A 134 -1.79 -13.37 13.16
N ASN A 135 -2.76 -12.44 13.08
CA ASN A 135 -2.56 -11.08 12.61
C ASN A 135 -2.16 -10.13 13.75
N ARG A 136 -2.53 -10.44 15.00
CA ARG A 136 -2.14 -9.67 16.20
C ARG A 136 -0.63 -9.63 16.39
N GLY A 137 0.06 -10.74 16.13
CA GLY A 137 1.53 -10.80 16.23
C GLY A 137 2.25 -9.77 15.33
N PHE A 138 1.63 -9.35 14.22
CA PHE A 138 2.18 -8.29 13.38
C PHE A 138 1.91 -6.87 13.93
N LEU A 139 0.75 -6.65 14.57
CA LEU A 139 0.44 -5.40 15.27
C LEU A 139 1.27 -5.26 16.56
N ASP A 140 1.54 -6.37 17.27
CA ASP A 140 2.40 -6.39 18.45
C ASP A 140 3.81 -5.91 18.15
N ARG A 141 4.35 -6.21 16.95
CA ARG A 141 5.65 -5.67 16.53
C ARG A 141 5.64 -4.15 16.54
N TYR A 142 4.61 -3.54 15.96
CA TYR A 142 4.43 -2.08 15.99
C TYR A 142 4.34 -1.55 17.42
N ARG A 143 3.49 -2.17 18.26
CA ARG A 143 3.32 -1.81 19.68
C ARG A 143 4.62 -1.90 20.48
N ASN A 144 5.49 -2.84 20.14
CA ASN A 144 6.77 -3.09 20.80
C ASN A 144 7.93 -2.26 20.19
N GLY A 145 7.64 -1.27 19.35
CA GLY A 145 8.61 -0.30 18.84
C GLY A 145 9.26 -0.68 17.51
N ASP A 146 8.88 -1.78 16.87
CA ASP A 146 9.31 -2.10 15.52
C ASP A 146 8.55 -1.23 14.51
N ARG A 147 9.20 -0.17 14.03
CA ARG A 147 8.61 0.78 13.09
C ARG A 147 8.31 0.17 11.71
N CYS A 148 8.90 -0.98 11.36
CA CYS A 148 8.45 -1.74 10.17
C CYS A 148 7.01 -2.27 10.34
N GLY A 149 6.50 -2.30 11.58
CA GLY A 149 5.16 -2.70 11.95
C GLY A 149 4.04 -1.87 11.31
N ILE A 150 4.32 -0.64 10.87
CA ILE A 150 3.33 0.26 10.25
C ILE A 150 2.64 -0.36 9.03
N VAL A 151 3.34 -1.20 8.26
CA VAL A 151 2.76 -1.87 7.09
C VAL A 151 1.63 -2.81 7.49
N PHE A 152 1.73 -3.41 8.68
CA PHE A 152 0.70 -4.31 9.20
C PHE A 152 -0.49 -3.58 9.80
N TYR A 153 -0.33 -2.29 10.12
CA TYR A 153 -1.46 -1.42 10.46
C TYR A 153 -2.38 -1.25 9.23
N ALA A 154 -1.81 -0.98 8.05
CA ALA A 154 -2.56 -0.95 6.79
C ALA A 154 -3.19 -2.31 6.45
N ALA A 155 -2.48 -3.41 6.71
CA ALA A 155 -3.01 -4.77 6.55
C ALA A 155 -4.25 -5.01 7.42
N ALA A 156 -4.20 -4.61 8.68
CA ALA A 156 -5.30 -4.75 9.63
C ALA A 156 -6.51 -3.91 9.23
N ILE A 157 -6.31 -2.64 8.86
CA ILE A 157 -7.37 -1.77 8.32
C ILE A 157 -8.07 -2.46 7.14
N ARG A 158 -7.30 -2.93 6.15
CA ARG A 158 -7.86 -3.61 4.98
C ARG A 158 -8.68 -4.83 5.37
N HIS A 159 -8.14 -5.68 6.26
CA HIS A 159 -8.81 -6.91 6.67
C HIS A 159 -10.15 -6.62 7.35
N ILE A 160 -10.14 -5.74 8.35
CA ILE A 160 -11.30 -5.47 9.20
C ILE A 160 -12.36 -4.66 8.46
N TYR A 161 -11.95 -3.76 7.55
CA TYR A 161 -12.86 -3.02 6.67
C TYR A 161 -13.60 -3.94 5.70
N VAL A 162 -12.91 -4.88 5.05
CA VAL A 162 -13.53 -5.83 4.11
C VAL A 162 -14.52 -6.75 4.80
N HIS A 163 -14.28 -7.10 6.07
CA HIS A 163 -15.21 -7.88 6.88
C HIS A 163 -16.37 -7.06 7.45
N GLY A 164 -16.43 -5.75 7.21
CA GLY A 164 -17.54 -4.88 7.59
C GLY A 164 -17.53 -4.44 9.06
N HIS A 165 -16.44 -4.70 9.79
CA HIS A 165 -16.31 -4.29 11.19
C HIS A 165 -15.81 -2.85 11.33
N LEU A 166 -14.99 -2.37 10.40
CA LEU A 166 -14.43 -1.02 10.43
C LEU A 166 -15.35 -0.04 9.70
N THR A 167 -15.74 1.06 10.37
CA THR A 167 -16.54 2.16 9.81
C THR A 167 -15.74 3.46 9.81
N ALA A 168 -16.31 4.56 9.29
CA ALA A 168 -15.65 5.87 9.27
C ALA A 168 -15.32 6.44 10.67
N HIS A 169 -16.02 6.00 11.72
CA HIS A 169 -15.89 6.47 13.10
C HIS A 169 -15.64 5.30 14.06
N PRO A 170 -14.57 4.51 13.89
CA PRO A 170 -14.34 3.30 14.66
C PRO A 170 -13.98 3.65 16.10
N ASN A 171 -14.54 2.94 17.07
CA ASN A 171 -14.20 3.11 18.49
C ASN A 171 -14.17 4.59 18.98
N LYS A 172 -15.10 5.41 18.48
CA LYS A 172 -15.16 6.87 18.77
C LYS A 172 -13.90 7.63 18.37
N CYS A 173 -13.17 7.17 17.35
CA CYS A 173 -12.17 7.98 16.69
C CYS A 173 -12.88 9.06 15.86
N GLU A 174 -12.31 10.26 15.83
CA GLU A 174 -12.73 11.31 14.91
C GLU A 174 -12.40 10.87 13.48
N ALA A 175 -13.31 11.08 12.53
CA ALA A 175 -13.06 10.61 11.16
C ALA A 175 -11.90 11.38 10.50
N THR A 176 -11.63 12.63 10.89
CA THR A 176 -10.46 13.38 10.40
C THR A 176 -9.13 12.72 10.75
N ASP A 177 -9.04 12.09 11.92
CA ASP A 177 -7.86 11.35 12.34
C ASP A 177 -7.72 10.03 11.56
N VAL A 178 -8.85 9.31 11.38
CA VAL A 178 -8.90 8.09 10.56
C VAL A 178 -8.47 8.38 9.13
N VAL A 179 -8.97 9.48 8.53
CA VAL A 179 -8.59 9.96 7.19
C VAL A 179 -7.09 10.22 7.14
N SER A 180 -6.56 10.99 8.11
CA SER A 180 -5.15 11.36 8.16
C SER A 180 -4.22 10.15 8.26
N ILE A 181 -4.60 9.14 9.05
CA ILE A 181 -3.86 7.88 9.18
C ILE A 181 -3.92 7.07 7.89
N CYS A 182 -5.12 6.91 7.32
CA CYS A 182 -5.34 6.12 6.13
C CYS A 182 -4.62 6.70 4.90
N ASP A 183 -4.66 8.01 4.72
CA ASP A 183 -3.98 8.67 3.60
C ASP A 183 -2.47 8.56 3.72
N GLU A 184 -1.91 8.75 4.93
CA GLU A 184 -0.47 8.58 5.17
C GLU A 184 -0.02 7.14 4.90
N LEU A 185 -0.76 6.14 5.38
CA LEU A 185 -0.47 4.73 5.11
C LEU A 185 -0.57 4.39 3.62
N ALA A 186 -1.59 4.92 2.93
CA ALA A 186 -1.79 4.71 1.51
C ALA A 186 -0.64 5.30 0.69
N GLU A 187 -0.23 6.54 0.97
CA GLU A 187 0.90 7.18 0.29
C GLU A 187 2.22 6.46 0.56
N PHE A 188 2.47 6.05 1.81
CA PHE A 188 3.65 5.27 2.17
C PHE A 188 3.73 3.95 1.36
N VAL A 189 2.65 3.18 1.32
CA VAL A 189 2.63 1.88 0.60
C VAL A 189 2.75 2.08 -0.92
N LEU A 190 2.14 3.14 -1.48
CA LEU A 190 2.30 3.50 -2.89
C LEU A 190 3.75 3.90 -3.21
N GLY A 191 4.37 4.71 -2.35
CA GLY A 191 5.77 5.12 -2.46
C GLY A 191 6.71 3.92 -2.47
N LEU A 192 6.55 3.01 -1.51
CA LEU A 192 7.32 1.77 -1.41
C LEU A 192 7.32 0.96 -2.72
N MET A 193 6.14 0.74 -3.31
CA MET A 193 6.02 0.02 -4.59
C MET A 193 6.68 0.78 -5.74
N ARG A 194 6.53 2.12 -5.77
CA ARG A 194 7.08 2.96 -6.83
C ARG A 194 8.61 2.98 -6.79
N ASP A 195 9.19 3.09 -5.61
CA ASP A 195 10.63 3.19 -5.42
C ASP A 195 11.32 1.85 -5.74
N ASP A 196 10.75 0.73 -5.29
CA ASP A 196 11.26 -0.59 -5.64
C ASP A 196 11.10 -0.88 -7.15
N PHE A 197 9.99 -0.47 -7.77
CA PHE A 197 9.82 -0.56 -9.22
C PHE A 197 10.89 0.23 -9.97
N ALA A 198 11.09 1.50 -9.62
CA ALA A 198 12.10 2.35 -10.24
C ALA A 198 13.52 1.77 -10.10
N ARG A 199 13.84 1.24 -8.91
CA ARG A 199 15.10 0.53 -8.66
C ARG A 199 15.28 -0.67 -9.59
N ARG A 200 14.25 -1.50 -9.74
CA ARG A 200 14.29 -2.70 -10.61
C ARG A 200 14.47 -2.35 -12.07
N VAL A 201 13.80 -1.29 -12.56
CA VAL A 201 14.00 -0.78 -13.92
C VAL A 201 15.44 -0.29 -14.10
N ALA A 202 15.97 0.49 -13.16
CA ALA A 202 17.34 1.00 -13.24
C ALA A 202 18.40 -0.12 -13.26
N VAL A 203 18.22 -1.15 -12.43
CA VAL A 203 19.11 -2.33 -12.41
C VAL A 203 19.02 -3.10 -13.72
N ALA A 204 17.82 -3.34 -14.23
CA ALA A 204 17.62 -4.05 -15.49
C ALA A 204 18.24 -3.29 -16.68
N ARG A 205 18.17 -1.96 -16.68
CA ARG A 205 18.84 -1.11 -17.67
C ARG A 205 20.36 -1.22 -17.59
N GLY A 206 20.93 -1.23 -16.39
CA GLY A 206 22.38 -1.34 -16.20
C GLY A 206 22.98 -2.73 -16.49
N ALA A 207 22.12 -3.75 -16.65
CA ALA A 207 22.51 -5.12 -16.97
C ALA A 207 22.42 -5.46 -18.47
N GLN A 208 21.97 -4.52 -19.31
CA GLN A 208 21.95 -4.60 -20.77
C GLN A 208 23.20 -3.98 -21.37
#